data_AF-A0A454JK30-F1
#
_entry.id   AF-A0A454JK30-F1
#
_cell.length_a   1.000
_cell.length_b   1.000
_cell.length_c   1.000
_cell.angle_alpha   90.00
_cell.angle_beta   90.00
_cell.angle_gamma   90.00
#
_symmetry.space_group_name_H-M   'P 1'
#
loop_
_entity.id
_entity.type
_entity.pdbx_description
1 polymer ?
#
loop_
_entity_poly.entity_id
_entity_poly.type
_entity_poly.pdbx_seq_one_letter_code
_entity_poly.pdbx_strand_id
1 'polypeptide(L)'
;MQTFDPAVIEFTKQLQDWHASRVANLQLILDHPESTLKLGDAEIKGDSDIAKGIRAGVRIAMDQLGKLPFSVTPCTDEEEED
;
A
#
# COMPACT_ATOMS: atom_id res chain seq x y z
N MET A 1 17.37 4.06 7.15
CA MET A 1 17.93 3.72 8.48
C MET A 1 18.65 2.40 8.35
N GLN A 2 19.83 2.26 8.94
CA GLN A 2 20.54 0.98 8.97
C GLN A 2 20.57 0.44 10.40
N THR A 3 20.35 -0.85 10.56
CA THR A 3 20.32 -1.51 11.87
C THR A 3 20.66 -2.99 11.72
N PHE A 4 21.25 -3.56 12.77
CA PHE A 4 21.44 -5.00 12.93
C PHE A 4 20.31 -5.65 13.75
N ASP A 5 19.40 -4.86 14.32
CA ASP A 5 18.31 -5.38 15.14
C ASP A 5 17.31 -6.17 14.25
N PRO A 6 17.23 -7.50 14.41
CA PRO A 6 16.36 -8.33 13.58
C PRO A 6 14.88 -8.00 13.78
N ALA A 7 14.47 -7.55 14.97
CA ALA A 7 13.08 -7.19 15.24
C ALA A 7 12.68 -5.91 14.49
N VAL A 8 13.57 -4.93 14.42
CA VAL A 8 13.34 -3.69 13.65
C VAL A 8 13.28 -3.98 12.16
N ILE A 9 14.16 -4.86 11.66
CA ILE A 9 14.15 -5.29 10.24
C ILE A 9 12.83 -5.99 9.90
N GLU A 10 12.41 -6.96 10.72
CA GLU A 10 11.17 -7.70 10.52
C GLU A 10 9.94 -6.78 10.57
N PHE A 11 9.84 -5.94 11.60
CA PHE A 11 8.74 -4.99 11.74
C PHE A 11 8.65 -4.04 10.52
N THR A 12 9.79 -3.56 10.04
CA THR A 12 9.81 -2.66 8.86
C THR A 12 9.33 -3.39 7.61
N LYS A 13 9.75 -4.65 7.40
CA LYS A 13 9.27 -5.46 6.27
C LYS A 13 7.75 -5.67 6.34
N GLN A 14 7.23 -6.04 7.51
CA GLN A 14 5.79 -6.21 7.69
C GLN A 14 5.02 -4.92 7.40
N LEU A 15 5.56 -3.77 7.79
CA LEU A 15 4.96 -2.46 7.52
C LEU A 15 5.00 -2.10 6.02
N GLN A 16 6.10 -2.43 5.33
CA GLN A 16 6.23 -2.27 3.88
C GLN A 16 5.23 -3.15 3.13
N ASP A 17 5.11 -4.42 3.51
CA ASP A 17 4.18 -5.37 2.90
C ASP A 17 2.73 -4.95 3.14
N TRP A 18 2.40 -4.53 4.36
CA TRP A 18 1.07 -4.00 4.69
C TRP A 18 0.72 -2.80 3.81
N HIS A 19 1.63 -1.82 3.70
CA HIS A 19 1.39 -0.63 2.88
C HIS A 19 1.25 -0.99 1.40
N ALA A 20 2.13 -1.84 0.87
CA ALA A 20 2.07 -2.30 -0.52
C ALA A 20 0.74 -3.00 -0.82
N SER A 21 0.26 -3.84 0.10
CA SER A 21 -1.05 -4.49 -0.01
C SER A 21 -2.20 -3.48 -0.04
N ARG A 22 -2.15 -2.43 0.78
CA ARG A 22 -3.19 -1.38 0.78
C ARG A 22 -3.21 -0.59 -0.52
N VAL A 23 -2.04 -0.18 -1.02
CA VAL A 23 -1.94 0.54 -2.29
C VAL A 23 -2.41 -0.32 -3.44
N ALA A 24 -2.02 -1.60 -3.49
CA ALA A 24 -2.45 -2.53 -4.55
C ALA A 24 -3.98 -2.71 -4.59
N ASN A 25 -4.62 -2.85 -3.42
CA ASN A 25 -6.07 -2.98 -3.34
C ASN A 25 -6.80 -1.70 -3.79
N LEU A 26 -6.29 -0.52 -3.41
CA LEU A 26 -6.85 0.75 -3.85
C LEU A 26 -6.68 0.96 -5.35
N GLN A 27 -5.52 0.59 -5.90
CA GLN A 27 -5.25 0.64 -7.34
C GLN A 27 -6.21 -0.26 -8.11
N LEU A 28 -6.50 -1.46 -7.61
CA LEU A 28 -7.44 -2.40 -8.23
C LEU A 28 -8.85 -1.80 -8.40
N ILE A 29 -9.32 -1.00 -7.44
CA ILE A 29 -10.60 -0.28 -7.52
C ILE A 29 -10.61 0.75 -8.65
N LEU A 30 -9.45 1.36 -8.94
CA LEU A 30 -9.31 2.34 -10.02
C LEU A 30 -9.15 1.67 -11.39
N ASP A 31 -8.46 0.53 -11.45
CA ASP A 31 -8.18 -0.20 -12.70
C ASP A 31 -9.42 -0.91 -13.26
N HIS A 32 -10.39 -1.24 -12.40
CA HIS A 32 -11.63 -1.91 -12.79
C HIS A 32 -12.89 -1.07 -12.48
N PRO A 33 -13.11 0.05 -13.21
CA PRO A 33 -14.20 0.97 -12.94
C PRO A 33 -15.60 0.44 -13.27
N GLU A 34 -15.73 -0.70 -13.94
CA GLU A 34 -17.05 -1.30 -14.23
C GLU A 34 -17.42 -2.37 -13.21
N SER A 35 -16.49 -2.75 -12.32
CA SER A 35 -16.73 -3.79 -11.33
C SER A 35 -17.63 -3.31 -10.19
N THR A 36 -18.55 -4.18 -9.78
CA THR A 36 -19.35 -3.98 -8.56
C THR A 36 -18.42 -4.01 -7.35
N LEU A 37 -18.50 -2.97 -6.53
CA LEU A 37 -17.77 -2.87 -5.28
C LEU A 37 -18.61 -3.47 -4.17
N LYS A 38 -18.00 -4.32 -3.34
CA LYS A 38 -18.63 -4.88 -2.14
C LYS A 38 -17.99 -4.25 -0.89
N LEU A 39 -18.79 -3.53 -0.12
CA LEU A 39 -18.41 -2.88 1.14
C LEU A 39 -19.24 -3.47 2.28
N GLY A 40 -18.72 -4.52 2.93
CA GLY A 40 -19.49 -5.30 3.90
C GLY A 40 -20.69 -5.97 3.22
N ASP A 41 -21.89 -5.66 3.69
CA ASP A 41 -23.15 -6.14 3.13
C ASP A 41 -23.68 -5.27 1.97
N ALA A 42 -23.04 -4.13 1.68
CA ALA A 42 -23.44 -3.25 0.60
C ALA A 42 -22.78 -3.63 -0.73
N GLU A 43 -23.60 -3.76 -1.79
CA GLU A 43 -23.15 -3.88 -3.17
C GLU A 43 -23.39 -2.57 -3.93
N ILE A 44 -22.34 -2.06 -4.55
CA ILE A 44 -22.36 -0.79 -5.29
C ILE A 44 -21.99 -1.10 -6.74
N LYS A 45 -22.93 -0.93 -7.65
CA LYS A 45 -22.69 -1.13 -9.09
C LYS A 45 -21.61 -0.16 -9.59
N GLY A 46 -20.72 -0.66 -10.45
CA GLY A 46 -19.56 0.10 -10.93
C GLY A 46 -19.91 1.39 -11.70
N ASP A 47 -21.07 1.42 -12.36
CA ASP A 47 -21.59 2.54 -13.15
C ASP A 47 -22.34 3.59 -12.31
N SER A 48 -22.64 3.30 -11.04
CA SER A 48 -23.36 4.21 -10.16
C SER A 48 -22.57 5.48 -9.83
N ASP A 49 -23.28 6.58 -9.56
CA ASP A 49 -22.63 7.83 -9.14
C ASP A 49 -21.90 7.68 -7.80
N ILE A 50 -22.36 6.77 -6.95
CA ILE A 50 -21.69 6.40 -5.70
C ILE A 50 -20.32 5.78 -5.99
N ALA A 51 -20.24 4.85 -6.95
CA ALA A 51 -18.96 4.24 -7.34
C ALA A 51 -17.97 5.28 -7.92
N LYS A 52 -18.47 6.26 -8.69
CA LYS A 52 -17.65 7.39 -9.17
C LYS A 52 -17.10 8.21 -8.00
N GLY A 53 -17.94 8.52 -7.01
CA GLY A 53 -17.53 9.22 -5.78
C GLY A 53 -16.49 8.45 -4.97
N ILE A 54 -16.66 7.14 -4.82
CA ILE A 54 -15.68 6.27 -4.15
C ILE A 54 -14.34 6.32 -4.87
N ARG A 55 -14.31 6.20 -6.20
CA ARG A 55 -13.06 6.27 -6.97
C ARG A 55 -12.38 7.64 -6.86
N ALA A 56 -13.14 8.72 -6.84
CA ALA A 56 -12.59 10.05 -6.58
C ALA A 56 -11.92 10.11 -5.19
N GLY A 57 -12.59 9.59 -4.17
CA GLY A 57 -12.03 9.44 -2.83
C GLY A 57 -10.78 8.56 -2.78
N VAL A 58 -10.77 7.44 -3.50
CA VAL A 58 -9.61 6.54 -3.61
C VAL A 58 -8.43 7.23 -4.27
N ARG A 59 -8.64 8.03 -5.33
CA ARG A 59 -7.56 8.81 -5.95
C ARG A 59 -6.94 9.81 -4.97
N ILE A 60 -7.77 10.52 -4.20
CA ILE A 60 -7.29 11.44 -3.16
C ILE A 60 -6.53 10.68 -2.07
N ALA A 61 -7.05 9.54 -1.63
CA ALA A 61 -6.41 8.70 -0.62
C ALA A 61 -5.06 8.17 -1.11
N MET A 62 -4.94 7.76 -2.37
CA MET A 62 -3.67 7.32 -2.96
C MET A 62 -2.64 8.44 -3.05
N ASP A 63 -3.07 9.65 -3.40
CA ASP A 63 -2.20 10.84 -3.43
C ASP A 63 -1.68 11.18 -2.03
N GLN A 64 -2.53 11.06 -1.00
CA GLN A 64 -2.15 11.27 0.40
C GLN A 64 -1.31 10.14 0.99
N LEU A 65 -1.59 8.88 0.65
CA LEU A 65 -0.77 7.74 1.09
C LEU A 65 0.65 7.84 0.52
N GLY A 66 0.77 8.24 -0.74
CA GLY A 66 2.03 8.45 -1.41
C GLY A 66 2.95 7.22 -1.36
N LYS A 67 4.26 7.47 -1.34
CA LYS A 67 5.27 6.43 -1.13
C LYS A 67 5.65 6.40 0.35
N LEU A 68 5.85 5.20 0.89
CA LEU A 68 6.42 5.00 2.21
C LEU A 68 7.72 5.81 2.36
N PRO A 69 7.80 6.77 3.30
CA PRO A 69 8.90 7.74 3.37
C PRO A 69 10.16 7.19 4.04
N PHE A 70 10.23 5.89 4.30
CA PHE A 70 11.38 5.26 4.94
C PHE A 70 11.70 3.91 4.31
N SER A 71 12.99 3.61 4.27
CA SER A 71 13.53 2.29 3.99
C SER A 71 14.50 1.89 5.11
N VAL A 72 14.45 0.61 5.49
CA VAL A 72 15.46 0.01 6.37
C VAL A 72 16.30 -0.92 5.52
N THR A 73 17.60 -0.67 5.52
CA THR A 73 18.59 -1.52 4.88
C THR A 73 19.35 -2.22 6.01
N PRO A 74 19.53 -3.55 5.97
CA PRO A 74 20.41 -4.22 6.91
C PRO A 74 21.80 -3.59 6.85
N CYS A 75 22.45 -3.36 7.99
CA CYS A 75 23.90 -3.15 7.96
C CYS A 75 24.53 -4.46 7.47
N THR A 76 25.21 -4.42 6.33
CA THR A 76 26.17 -5.45 5.94
C THR A 76 27.52 -4.97 6.45
N ASP A 77 28.17 -5.75 7.33
CA ASP A 77 29.59 -5.55 7.54
C ASP A 77 30.26 -5.75 6.17
N GLU A 78 30.80 -4.69 5.59
CA GLU A 78 31.68 -4.82 4.43
C GLU A 78 32.88 -5.62 4.94
N GLU A 79 32.93 -6.91 4.62
CA GLU A 79 34.15 -7.69 4.72
C GLU A 79 35.15 -6.99 3.78
N GLU A 80 36.02 -6.13 4.32
CA GLU A 80 37.27 -5.73 3.68
C GLU A 80 38.06 -7.02 3.43
N GLU A 81 37.96 -7.59 2.22
CA GLU A 81 38.87 -8.64 1.74
C GLU A 81 40.28 -8.03 1.62
N ASP A 82 41.14 -8.33 2.59
CA ASP A 82 42.61 -8.14 2.57
C ASP A 82 43.29 -8.98 1.47
#